data_AF-A0A183JI83-F1
#
_entry.id   AF-A0A183JI83-F1
#
_cell.length_a   1.000
_cell.length_b   1.000
_cell.length_c   1.000
_cell.angle_alpha   90.00
_cell.angle_beta   90.00
_cell.angle_gamma   90.00
#
_symmetry.space_group_name_H-M   'P 1'
#
loop_
_entity.id
_entity.type
_entity.pdbx_description
1 polymer ?
#
loop_
_entity_poly.entity_id
_entity_poly.type
_entity_poly.pdbx_seq_one_letter_code
_entity_poly.pdbx_strand_id
1 'polypeptide(L)'
;MGMINFCPEKMEIEEPGRTMMLGTAIHEMAHALGFSKSNYALMRDRDGRPLTPRDPRTGKPPLNPQRQYDPSEITVKRIARPWLTAAGSFIKTFSSFVTPTLLAVGRKHYNCPNLDGIDIENEGGEGTAGSHFDKRTVGVSKAIIDL
;
A
#
# COMPACT_ATOMS: atom_id res chain seq x y z
N MET A 1 17.67 5.71 4.59
CA MET A 1 17.16 6.90 5.29
C MET A 1 16.00 7.45 4.48
N GLY A 2 14.89 7.79 5.13
CA GLY A 2 13.76 8.47 4.50
C GLY A 2 13.88 9.98 4.65
N MET A 3 13.37 10.73 3.68
CA MET A 3 13.34 12.20 3.69
C MET A 3 11.97 12.66 3.18
N ILE A 4 11.48 13.76 3.73
CA ILE A 4 10.28 14.46 3.27
C ILE A 4 10.65 15.91 3.03
N ASN A 5 10.14 16.51 1.96
CA ASN A 5 10.39 17.91 1.61
C ASN A 5 9.06 18.64 1.49
N PHE A 6 8.97 19.82 2.07
CA PHE A 6 7.80 20.68 1.98
C PHE A 6 8.09 21.90 1.12
N CYS A 7 7.15 22.28 0.26
CA CYS A 7 7.20 23.52 -0.51
C CYS A 7 6.55 24.65 0.31
N PRO A 8 7.30 25.67 0.76
CA PRO A 8 6.75 26.73 1.62
C PRO A 8 5.60 27.50 0.97
N GLU A 9 5.63 27.66 -0.35
CA GLU A 9 4.60 28.40 -1.11
C GLU A 9 3.26 27.67 -1.18
N LYS A 10 3.23 26.37 -0.90
CA LYS A 10 2.02 25.54 -0.83
C LYS A 10 1.55 25.32 0.60
N MET A 11 2.12 26.04 1.56
CA MET A 11 1.74 25.92 2.95
C MET A 11 0.54 26.81 3.29
N GLU A 12 -0.56 26.18 3.69
CA GLU A 12 -1.77 26.82 4.20
C GLU A 12 -1.97 26.49 5.68
N ILE A 13 -2.17 27.52 6.51
CA ILE A 13 -2.41 27.38 7.96
C ILE A 13 -3.90 27.46 8.32
N GLU A 14 -4.75 27.82 7.36
CA GLU A 14 -6.20 27.89 7.51
C GLU A 14 -6.87 26.61 7.00
N GLU A 15 -8.07 26.33 7.51
CA GLU A 15 -8.87 25.20 7.02
C GLU A 15 -9.54 25.53 5.68
N PRO A 16 -9.65 24.57 4.74
CA PRO A 16 -9.32 23.13 4.87
C PRO A 16 -7.85 22.77 4.54
N GLY A 17 -7.05 23.76 4.13
CA GLY A 17 -5.66 23.56 3.67
C GLY A 17 -4.75 22.96 4.72
N ARG A 18 -4.88 23.38 5.99
CA ARG A 18 -4.12 22.84 7.11
C ARG A 18 -4.34 21.33 7.29
N THR A 19 -5.59 20.87 7.27
CA THR A 19 -5.91 19.44 7.37
C THR A 19 -5.34 18.65 6.19
N MET A 20 -5.43 19.20 4.97
CA MET A 20 -4.86 18.56 3.78
C MET A 20 -3.35 18.44 3.88
N MET A 21 -2.64 19.50 4.29
CA MET A 21 -1.19 19.48 4.44
C MET A 21 -0.74 18.49 5.50
N LEU A 22 -1.42 18.43 6.65
CA LEU A 22 -1.11 17.45 7.69
C LEU A 22 -1.29 16.02 7.14
N GLY A 23 -2.35 15.78 6.39
CA GLY A 23 -2.58 14.51 5.70
C GLY A 23 -1.45 14.15 4.73
N THR A 24 -1.01 15.10 3.91
CA THR A 24 0.12 14.92 2.98
C THR A 24 1.43 14.68 3.73
N ALA A 25 1.70 15.41 4.81
CA ALA A 25 2.90 15.22 5.62
C ALA A 25 2.97 13.79 6.19
N ILE A 26 1.87 13.32 6.76
CA ILE A 26 1.72 11.97 7.29
C ILE A 26 1.89 10.92 6.18
N HIS A 27 1.32 11.18 4.99
CA HIS A 27 1.47 10.33 3.81
C HIS A 27 2.92 10.17 3.37
N GLU A 28 3.67 11.27 3.23
CA GLU A 28 5.08 11.22 2.85
C GLU A 28 5.96 10.61 3.94
N MET A 29 5.61 10.80 5.22
CA MET A 29 6.28 10.11 6.32
C MET A 29 6.09 8.59 6.23
N ALA A 30 4.88 8.11 5.88
CA ALA A 30 4.64 6.68 5.69
C ALA A 30 5.51 6.11 4.56
N HIS A 31 5.65 6.84 3.44
CA HIS A 31 6.57 6.45 2.36
C HIS A 31 8.02 6.40 2.84
N ALA A 32 8.48 7.42 3.58
CA ALA A 32 9.81 7.49 4.15
C ALA A 32 10.11 6.34 5.14
N LEU A 33 9.08 5.84 5.83
CA LEU A 33 9.14 4.69 6.74
C LEU A 33 9.07 3.33 6.04
N GLY A 34 8.82 3.31 4.72
CA GLY A 34 8.91 2.11 3.91
C GLY A 34 7.58 1.62 3.34
N PHE A 35 6.51 2.41 3.40
CA PHE A 35 5.30 2.12 2.62
C PHE A 35 5.56 2.44 1.14
N SER A 36 6.25 1.55 0.43
CA SER A 36 6.56 1.68 -1.00
C SER A 36 6.68 0.30 -1.62
N LYS A 37 6.31 0.17 -2.90
CA LYS A 37 6.41 -1.07 -3.67
C LYS A 37 7.75 -1.79 -3.50
N SER A 38 8.85 -1.04 -3.47
CA SER A 38 10.23 -1.57 -3.34
C SER A 38 10.52 -2.23 -1.99
N ASN A 39 9.73 -1.92 -0.96
CA ASN A 39 9.97 -2.32 0.42
C ASN A 39 8.98 -3.39 0.91
N TYR A 40 7.93 -3.74 0.17
CA TYR A 40 6.97 -4.75 0.61
C TYR A 40 7.60 -6.12 0.80
N ALA A 41 8.55 -6.48 -0.07
CA ALA A 41 9.33 -7.69 0.11
C ALA A 41 10.21 -7.64 1.38
N LEU A 42 10.55 -6.45 1.88
CA LEU A 42 11.38 -6.27 3.08
C LEU A 42 10.61 -6.34 4.40
N MET A 43 9.27 -6.37 4.35
CA MET A 43 8.41 -6.42 5.53
C MET A 43 8.68 -7.64 6.43
N ARG A 44 8.39 -7.46 7.72
CA ARG A 44 8.58 -8.44 8.79
C ARG A 44 7.31 -8.60 9.60
N ASP A 45 7.15 -9.75 10.24
CA ASP A 45 6.10 -9.97 11.22
C ASP A 45 6.41 -9.26 12.55
N ARG A 46 5.54 -9.45 13.55
CA ARG A 46 5.68 -8.85 14.89
C ARG A 46 6.90 -9.35 15.66
N ASP A 47 7.39 -10.54 15.32
CA ASP A 47 8.59 -11.14 15.93
C ASP A 47 9.86 -10.73 15.18
N GLY A 48 9.74 -9.86 14.16
CA GLY A 48 10.84 -9.41 13.33
C GLY A 48 11.27 -10.44 12.27
N ARG A 49 10.51 -11.52 12.05
CA ARG A 49 10.84 -12.52 11.02
C ARG A 49 10.43 -12.00 9.64
N PRO A 50 11.25 -12.20 8.59
CA PRO A 50 10.88 -11.80 7.22
C PRO A 50 9.59 -12.45 6.76
N LEU A 51 8.65 -11.65 6.21
CA LEU A 51 7.46 -12.19 5.57
C LEU A 51 7.80 -12.84 4.22
N THR A 52 8.77 -12.28 3.51
CA THR A 52 9.31 -12.86 2.27
C THR A 52 10.62 -13.59 2.55
N PRO A 53 10.80 -14.83 2.04
CA PRO A 53 12.05 -15.57 2.18
C PRO A 53 13.27 -14.75 1.74
N ARG A 54 14.38 -14.96 2.46
CA ARG A 54 15.67 -14.31 2.18
C ARG A 54 16.63 -15.32 1.59
N ASP A 55 17.42 -14.87 0.62
CA ASP A 55 18.59 -15.61 0.18
C ASP A 55 19.55 -15.79 1.37
N PRO A 56 19.97 -17.03 1.70
CA PRO A 56 20.78 -17.30 2.90
C PRO A 56 22.17 -16.64 2.89
N ARG A 57 22.70 -16.29 1.72
CA ARG A 57 24.04 -15.71 1.57
C ARG A 57 24.02 -14.18 1.63
N THR A 58 22.99 -13.58 1.04
CA THR A 58 22.89 -12.11 0.87
C THR A 58 21.90 -11.46 1.83
N GLY A 59 20.99 -12.23 2.43
CA GLY A 59 19.93 -11.74 3.30
C GLY A 59 18.84 -10.93 2.57
N LYS A 60 18.81 -10.97 1.24
CA LYS A 60 17.91 -10.16 0.39
C LYS A 60 16.71 -10.97 -0.13
N PRO A 61 15.56 -10.33 -0.39
CA PRO A 61 14.45 -10.96 -1.11
C PRO A 61 14.80 -11.31 -2.57
N PRO A 62 14.00 -12.17 -3.23
CA PRO A 62 14.16 -12.48 -4.64
C PRO A 62 13.96 -11.24 -5.52
N LEU A 63 14.77 -11.11 -6.57
CA LEU A 63 14.65 -10.06 -7.58
C LEU A 63 13.94 -10.58 -8.82
N ASN A 64 13.04 -9.78 -9.36
CA ASN A 64 12.41 -10.02 -10.66
C ASN A 64 13.30 -9.51 -11.82
N PRO A 65 12.96 -9.82 -13.08
CA PRO A 65 13.74 -9.35 -14.24
C PRO A 65 13.87 -7.82 -14.33
N GLN A 66 12.95 -7.07 -13.73
CA GLN A 66 12.96 -5.61 -13.63
C GLN A 66 13.80 -5.10 -12.46
N ARG A 67 14.58 -5.98 -11.79
CA ARG A 67 15.43 -5.68 -10.63
C ARG A 67 14.66 -5.09 -9.44
N GLN A 68 13.38 -5.46 -9.31
CA GLN A 68 12.57 -5.13 -8.14
C GLN A 68 12.43 -6.36 -7.25
N TYR A 69 12.35 -6.15 -5.93
CA TYR A 69 12.11 -7.24 -5.00
C TYR A 69 10.65 -7.66 -5.05
N ASP A 70 10.39 -8.94 -5.30
CA ASP A 70 9.02 -9.46 -5.29
C ASP A 70 8.63 -9.89 -3.88
N PRO A 71 7.52 -9.36 -3.33
CA PRO A 71 6.98 -9.85 -2.07
C PRO A 71 6.41 -11.26 -2.24
N SER A 72 6.46 -12.03 -1.17
CA SER A 72 5.74 -13.31 -1.05
C SER A 72 4.23 -13.12 -1.03
N GLU A 73 3.51 -14.17 -1.41
CA GLU A 73 2.04 -14.26 -1.39
C GLU A 73 1.39 -14.08 0.00
N ILE A 74 2.15 -14.12 1.10
CA ILE A 74 1.65 -13.79 2.44
C ILE A 74 1.63 -12.28 2.74
N THR A 75 2.33 -11.48 1.92
CA THR A 75 2.38 -10.02 2.04
C THR A 75 1.48 -9.39 0.98
N VAL A 76 1.73 -9.70 -0.28
CA VAL A 76 0.98 -9.20 -1.43
C VAL A 76 0.62 -10.38 -2.32
N LYS A 77 -0.65 -10.49 -2.65
CA LYS A 77 -1.22 -11.57 -3.48
C LYS A 77 -1.95 -10.98 -4.66
N ARG A 78 -1.93 -11.67 -5.79
CA ARG A 78 -2.79 -11.33 -6.94
C ARG A 78 -4.15 -11.99 -6.79
N ILE A 79 -5.22 -11.19 -6.73
CA ILE A 79 -6.59 -11.67 -6.55
C ILE A 79 -7.43 -11.25 -7.76
N ALA A 80 -8.08 -12.22 -8.41
CA ALA A 80 -9.01 -11.98 -9.49
C ALA A 80 -10.40 -11.66 -8.92
N ARG A 81 -10.97 -10.51 -9.30
CA ARG A 81 -12.26 -10.02 -8.80
C ARG A 81 -13.20 -9.67 -9.95
N PRO A 82 -14.52 -9.87 -9.80
CA PRO A 82 -15.51 -9.32 -10.73
C PRO A 82 -15.40 -7.80 -10.81
N TRP A 83 -15.45 -7.27 -12.03
CA TRP A 83 -15.37 -5.85 -12.34
C TRP A 83 -16.58 -5.46 -13.18
N LEU A 84 -17.50 -4.73 -12.55
CA LEU A 84 -18.74 -4.29 -13.17
C LEU A 84 -18.56 -2.90 -13.76
N THR A 85 -18.95 -2.75 -15.03
CA THR A 85 -18.93 -1.48 -15.76
C THR A 85 -20.24 -1.31 -16.52
N ALA A 86 -20.49 -0.10 -17.04
CA ALA A 86 -21.58 0.14 -17.97
C ALA A 86 -21.49 -0.74 -19.24
N ALA A 87 -20.30 -1.18 -19.64
CA ALA A 87 -20.07 -2.04 -20.80
C ALA A 87 -20.24 -3.54 -20.52
N GLY A 88 -20.40 -3.95 -19.25
CA GLY A 88 -20.54 -5.35 -18.86
C GLY A 88 -19.70 -5.74 -17.64
N SER A 89 -19.70 -7.05 -17.37
CA SER A 89 -18.94 -7.66 -16.27
C SER A 89 -17.67 -8.33 -16.79
N PHE A 90 -16.55 -8.00 -16.19
CA PHE A 90 -15.23 -8.52 -16.53
C PHE A 90 -14.56 -9.14 -15.30
N ILE A 91 -13.49 -9.89 -15.49
CA ILE A 91 -12.61 -10.31 -14.39
C ILE A 91 -11.33 -9.49 -14.48
N LYS A 92 -11.03 -8.72 -13.43
CA LYS A 92 -9.78 -7.94 -13.31
C LYS A 92 -8.96 -8.51 -12.16
N THR A 93 -7.64 -8.61 -12.35
CA THR A 93 -6.71 -9.05 -11.31
C THR A 93 -6.11 -7.84 -10.62
N PHE A 94 -6.17 -7.83 -9.29
CA PHE A 94 -5.61 -6.79 -8.43
C PHE A 94 -4.44 -7.34 -7.64
N SER A 95 -3.43 -6.51 -7.39
CA SER A 95 -2.44 -6.79 -6.36
C SER A 95 -3.01 -6.30 -5.04
N SER A 96 -3.09 -7.18 -4.05
CA SER A 96 -3.76 -6.90 -2.78
C SER A 96 -2.86 -7.28 -1.62
N PHE A 97 -2.80 -6.44 -0.60
CA PHE A 97 -2.16 -6.79 0.66
C PHE A 97 -3.01 -7.79 1.45
N VAL A 98 -2.35 -8.83 1.97
CA VAL A 98 -3.02 -9.96 2.66
C VAL A 98 -2.38 -10.29 4.01
N THR A 99 -1.62 -9.35 4.58
CA THR A 99 -1.03 -9.56 5.91
C THR A 99 -2.13 -9.68 6.97
N PRO A 100 -1.94 -10.51 8.03
CA PRO A 100 -2.97 -10.73 9.04
C PRO A 100 -3.45 -9.43 9.72
N THR A 101 -2.52 -8.52 10.03
CA THR A 101 -2.85 -7.23 10.66
C THR A 101 -3.71 -6.38 9.76
N LEU A 102 -3.36 -6.24 8.47
CA LEU A 102 -4.11 -5.37 7.56
C LEU A 102 -5.49 -5.96 7.25
N LEU A 103 -5.60 -7.28 7.10
CA LEU A 103 -6.89 -7.94 6.95
C LEU A 103 -7.78 -7.73 8.18
N ALA A 104 -7.23 -7.84 9.40
CA ALA A 104 -8.00 -7.59 10.62
C ALA A 104 -8.54 -6.16 10.68
N VAL A 105 -7.69 -5.16 10.38
CA VAL A 105 -8.10 -3.74 10.32
C VAL A 105 -9.15 -3.53 9.22
N GLY A 106 -8.91 -4.04 8.01
CA GLY A 106 -9.81 -3.90 6.88
C GLY A 106 -11.18 -4.51 7.13
N ARG A 107 -11.24 -5.75 7.65
CA ARG A 107 -12.49 -6.44 7.99
C ARG A 107 -13.33 -5.64 8.98
N LYS A 108 -12.67 -5.05 9.98
CA LYS A 108 -13.31 -4.16 10.97
C LYS A 108 -13.79 -2.86 10.33
N HIS A 109 -12.93 -2.17 9.57
CA HIS A 109 -13.25 -0.89 8.94
C HIS A 109 -14.42 -0.99 7.96
N TYR A 110 -14.43 -2.03 7.12
CA TYR A 110 -15.45 -2.24 6.09
C TYR A 110 -16.66 -3.06 6.57
N ASN A 111 -16.65 -3.53 7.83
CA ASN A 111 -17.63 -4.48 8.34
C ASN A 111 -17.84 -5.70 7.40
N CYS A 112 -16.73 -6.23 6.87
CA CYS A 112 -16.73 -7.29 5.87
C CYS A 112 -15.82 -8.43 6.36
N PRO A 113 -16.35 -9.44 7.08
CA PRO A 113 -15.53 -10.49 7.70
C PRO A 113 -14.80 -11.37 6.68
N ASN A 114 -15.34 -11.48 5.47
CA ASN A 114 -14.79 -12.28 4.38
C ASN A 114 -13.80 -11.50 3.49
N LEU A 115 -13.41 -10.28 3.88
CA LEU A 115 -12.41 -9.51 3.15
C LEU A 115 -11.10 -10.32 3.04
N ASP A 116 -10.64 -10.49 1.81
CA ASP A 116 -9.53 -11.37 1.42
C ASP A 116 -8.26 -10.61 1.04
N GLY A 117 -8.33 -9.28 0.94
CA GLY A 117 -7.20 -8.39 0.69
C GLY A 117 -7.60 -6.92 0.58
N ILE A 118 -6.65 -6.03 0.88
CA ILE A 118 -6.77 -4.59 0.59
C ILE A 118 -6.01 -4.29 -0.70
N ASP A 119 -6.71 -3.75 -1.70
CA ASP A 119 -6.15 -3.54 -3.02
C ASP A 119 -5.11 -2.42 -3.02
N ILE A 120 -4.07 -2.62 -3.83
CA ILE A 120 -2.99 -1.69 -4.08
C ILE A 120 -3.31 -0.93 -5.37
N GLU A 121 -3.01 0.35 -5.40
CA GLU A 121 -3.25 1.23 -6.55
C GLU A 121 -2.60 0.66 -7.82
N ASN A 122 -3.39 0.55 -8.89
CA ASN A 122 -3.00 -0.03 -10.16
C ASN A 122 -3.11 0.94 -11.35
N GLU A 123 -3.50 2.18 -11.09
CA GLU A 123 -3.51 3.27 -12.06
C GLU A 123 -2.44 4.33 -11.75
N GLY A 124 -2.22 5.25 -12.69
CA GLY A 124 -1.19 6.28 -12.60
C GLY A 124 0.18 5.85 -13.13
N GLY A 125 1.23 6.53 -12.67
CA GLY A 125 2.62 6.30 -13.09
C GLY A 125 3.45 5.53 -12.07
N GLU A 126 4.76 5.45 -12.29
CA GLU A 126 5.72 4.76 -11.41
C GLU A 126 5.71 5.27 -9.95
N GLY A 127 5.41 6.56 -9.76
CA GLY A 127 5.27 7.17 -8.43
C GLY A 127 3.94 6.88 -7.72
N THR A 128 2.95 6.31 -8.42
CA THR A 128 1.59 6.13 -7.88
C THR A 128 1.23 4.65 -7.79
N ALA A 129 1.35 3.92 -8.89
CA ALA A 129 0.98 2.52 -8.96
C ALA A 129 1.90 1.67 -8.05
N GLY A 130 1.29 0.83 -7.21
CA GLY A 130 2.02 -0.07 -6.33
C GLY A 130 2.45 0.53 -4.99
N SER A 131 2.44 1.85 -4.80
CA SER A 131 2.89 2.49 -3.55
C SER A 131 1.75 3.05 -2.70
N HIS A 132 0.51 2.92 -3.17
CA HIS A 132 -0.69 3.39 -2.47
C HIS A 132 -1.71 2.28 -2.33
N PHE A 133 -2.65 2.45 -1.40
CA PHE A 133 -3.89 1.69 -1.48
C PHE A 133 -4.74 2.19 -2.64
N ASP A 134 -5.54 1.29 -3.22
CA ASP A 134 -6.46 1.61 -4.31
C ASP A 134 -7.43 2.72 -3.89
N LYS A 135 -7.38 3.85 -4.60
CA LYS A 135 -8.15 5.05 -4.26
C LYS A 135 -9.66 4.81 -4.29
N ARG A 136 -10.16 3.90 -5.14
CA ARG A 136 -11.59 3.60 -5.27
C ARG A 136 -12.13 2.92 -4.00
N THR A 137 -11.31 2.10 -3.33
CA THR A 137 -11.73 1.35 -2.13
C THR A 137 -11.40 2.05 -0.82
N VAL A 138 -10.25 2.71 -0.73
CA VAL A 138 -9.76 3.32 0.52
C VAL A 138 -9.93 4.86 0.54
N GLY A 139 -9.96 5.50 -0.64
CA GLY A 139 -9.98 6.97 -0.76
C GLY A 139 -8.61 7.61 -0.52
N VAL A 140 -8.55 8.94 -0.65
CA VAL A 140 -7.28 9.72 -0.67
C VAL A 140 -6.76 10.07 0.74
N SER A 141 -7.61 9.96 1.77
CA SER A 141 -7.32 10.56 3.10
C SER A 141 -7.66 9.70 4.31
N LYS A 142 -8.23 8.49 4.13
CA LYS A 142 -8.72 7.68 5.26
C LYS A 142 -7.73 6.63 5.77
N ALA A 143 -6.77 6.19 4.95
CA ALA A 143 -5.98 5.00 5.27
C ALA A 143 -5.00 5.19 6.44
N ILE A 144 -4.48 6.40 6.65
CA ILE A 144 -3.46 6.66 7.68
C ILE A 144 -4.05 7.25 8.96
N ILE A 145 -5.29 7.74 8.92
CA ILE A 145 -5.93 8.36 10.09
C ILE A 145 -6.60 7.31 11.00
N ASP A 146 -6.94 6.13 10.46
CA ASP A 146 -7.63 5.06 11.18
C ASP A 146 -6.72 3.89 11.63
N LEU A 147 -5.38 4.02 11.49
CA LEU A 147 -4.36 3.08 11.96
C LEU A 147 -3.68 3.59 13.24
#